data_AF-A0A971PBB8-F1
#
_entry.id   AF-A0A971PBB8-F1
#
_cell.length_a   1.000
_cell.length_b   1.000
_cell.length_c   1.000
_cell.angle_alpha   90.00
_cell.angle_beta   90.00
_cell.angle_gamma   90.00
#
_symmetry.space_group_name_H-M   'P 1'
#
loop_
_entity.id
_entity.type
_entity.pdbx_description
1 polymer ?
#
loop_
_entity_poly.entity_id
_entity_poly.type
_entity_poly.pdbx_seq_one_letter_code
_entity_poly.pdbx_strand_id
1 'polypeptide(L)'
;MAKSIDPEWTIENDRQSVTVGINHRLGLVHQQGLDATLIRLGKEHSRLFWQQRGVPFIPQGPTPLISGDVYWSEEENCWYYKTKPPVPMRFNDPKIIGIAAEGVSKPEKHKKKSI
;
A
#
# COMPACT_ATOMS: atom_id res chain seq x y z
N MET A 1 -3.70 -12.25 17.54
CA MET A 1 -2.43 -12.96 17.27
C MET A 1 -1.61 -12.08 16.33
N ALA A 2 -0.51 -11.49 16.79
CA ALA A 2 0.39 -10.75 15.89
C ALA A 2 1.05 -11.77 14.96
N LYS A 3 0.78 -11.68 13.65
CA LYS A 3 1.51 -12.50 12.66
C LYS A 3 2.99 -12.12 12.77
N SER A 4 3.85 -13.11 13.02
CA SER A 4 5.29 -12.92 12.92
C SER A 4 5.61 -12.45 11.51
N ILE A 5 6.25 -11.28 11.40
CA ILE A 5 6.74 -10.78 10.13
C ILE A 5 8.03 -11.54 9.83
N ASP A 6 8.13 -12.05 8.61
CA ASP A 6 9.28 -12.78 8.11
C ASP A 6 10.43 -11.77 7.82
N PRO A 7 11.53 -11.81 8.59
CA PRO A 7 12.68 -10.92 8.36
C PRO A 7 13.39 -11.21 7.02
N GLU A 8 13.10 -12.33 6.35
CA GLU A 8 13.71 -12.71 5.07
C GLU A 8 12.85 -12.33 3.85
N TRP A 9 11.78 -11.53 4.01
CA TRP A 9 10.94 -11.14 2.87
C TRP A 9 11.74 -10.39 1.78
N THR A 10 11.93 -11.01 0.62
CA THR A 10 12.72 -10.44 -0.48
C THR A 10 11.86 -9.74 -1.54
N ILE A 11 12.53 -9.07 -2.49
CA ILE A 11 11.90 -8.51 -3.70
C ILE A 11 11.31 -9.62 -4.59
N GLU A 12 11.86 -10.83 -4.57
CA GLU A 12 11.33 -11.94 -5.36
C GLU A 12 9.97 -12.42 -4.82
N ASN A 13 9.77 -12.36 -3.51
CA ASN A 13 8.48 -12.62 -2.89
C ASN A 13 7.41 -11.60 -3.35
N ASP A 14 7.80 -10.33 -3.53
CA ASP A 14 6.88 -9.29 -4.03
C ASP A 14 6.42 -9.55 -5.47
N ARG A 15 7.28 -10.18 -6.30
CA ARG A 15 6.92 -10.57 -7.67
C ARG A 15 5.88 -11.68 -7.72
N GLN A 16 5.90 -12.60 -6.74
CA GLN A 16 4.91 -13.68 -6.66
C GLN A 16 3.52 -13.13 -6.33
N SER A 17 3.44 -12.15 -5.42
CA SER A 17 2.19 -11.43 -5.17
C SER A 17 2.40 -10.02 -4.65
N VAL A 18 2.17 -9.03 -5.52
CA VAL A 18 2.29 -7.61 -5.15
C VAL A 18 1.31 -7.25 -4.03
N THR A 19 0.08 -7.77 -4.05
CA THR A 19 -0.90 -7.56 -2.97
C THR A 19 -0.39 -8.08 -1.62
N VAL A 20 0.23 -9.26 -1.58
CA VAL A 20 0.80 -9.79 -0.33
C VAL A 20 1.98 -8.95 0.12
N GLY A 21 2.85 -8.52 -0.81
CA GLY A 21 3.94 -7.61 -0.52
C GLY A 21 3.48 -6.26 0.06
N ILE A 22 2.42 -5.65 -0.50
CA ILE A 22 1.81 -4.43 0.05
C ILE A 22 1.33 -4.67 1.48
N ASN A 23 0.57 -5.75 1.72
CA ASN A 23 0.07 -6.08 3.05
C ASN A 23 1.20 -6.32 4.05
N HIS A 24 2.31 -6.92 3.61
CA HIS A 24 3.50 -7.13 4.43
C HIS A 24 4.13 -5.79 4.87
N ARG A 25 4.35 -4.85 3.92
CA ARG A 25 4.91 -3.51 4.23
C ARG A 25 4.01 -2.70 5.14
N LEU A 26 2.69 -2.75 4.92
CA LEU A 26 1.74 -2.09 5.82
C LEU A 26 1.76 -2.70 7.22
N GLY A 27 1.94 -4.02 7.32
CA GLY A 27 2.16 -4.71 8.58
C GLY A 27 3.40 -4.19 9.32
N LEU A 28 4.51 -4.02 8.62
CA LEU A 28 5.75 -3.44 9.18
C LEU A 28 5.53 -2.01 9.71
N VAL A 29 4.88 -1.16 8.93
CA VAL A 29 4.55 0.22 9.33
C VAL A 29 3.72 0.23 10.62
N HIS A 30 2.68 -0.60 10.69
CA HIS A 30 1.84 -0.68 11.88
C HIS A 30 2.58 -1.25 13.11
N GLN A 31 3.49 -2.22 12.92
CA GLN A 31 4.32 -2.74 14.01
C GLN A 31 5.29 -1.69 14.58
N GLN A 32 5.71 -0.74 13.76
CA GLN A 32 6.50 0.42 14.20
C GLN A 32 5.64 1.51 14.89
N GLY A 33 4.32 1.29 15.06
CA GLY A 33 3.41 2.24 15.68
C GLY A 33 3.05 3.43 14.78
N LEU A 34 3.40 3.36 13.49
CA LEU A 34 3.12 4.39 12.50
C LEU A 34 1.76 4.13 11.83
N ASP A 35 1.12 5.19 11.32
CA ASP A 35 -0.02 5.08 10.41
C ASP A 35 0.47 5.20 8.97
N ALA A 36 0.06 4.26 8.12
CA ALA A 36 0.44 4.27 6.72
C ALA A 36 -0.21 5.45 5.97
N THR A 37 0.59 6.17 5.18
CA THR A 37 0.16 7.38 4.47
C THR A 37 0.28 7.29 2.96
N LEU A 38 1.17 6.45 2.44
CA LEU A 38 1.35 6.28 1.00
C LEU A 38 1.95 4.90 0.69
N ILE A 39 1.40 4.23 -0.32
CA ILE A 39 2.01 3.03 -0.91
C ILE A 39 2.68 3.43 -2.22
N ARG A 40 3.94 3.07 -2.40
CA ARG A 40 4.73 3.38 -3.61
C ARG A 40 5.17 2.09 -4.27
N LEU A 41 4.87 1.98 -5.56
CA LEU A 41 5.26 0.85 -6.38
C LEU A 41 6.29 1.28 -7.42
N GLY A 42 7.37 0.52 -7.52
CA GLY A 42 8.33 0.64 -8.61
C GLY A 42 7.73 0.29 -9.97
N LYS A 43 8.47 0.53 -11.05
CA LYS A 43 8.00 0.30 -12.43
C LYS A 43 7.51 -1.13 -12.67
N GLU A 44 8.30 -2.12 -12.27
CA GLU A 44 7.95 -3.53 -12.44
C GLU A 44 6.73 -3.93 -11.59
N HIS A 45 6.75 -3.57 -10.31
CA HIS A 45 5.69 -3.90 -9.37
C HIS A 45 4.36 -3.20 -9.69
N SER A 46 4.41 -2.00 -10.26
CA SER A 46 3.23 -1.31 -10.78
C SER A 46 2.58 -2.09 -11.92
N ARG A 47 3.38 -2.61 -12.85
CA ARG A 47 2.87 -3.44 -13.96
C ARG A 47 2.27 -4.74 -13.44
N LEU A 48 2.99 -5.45 -12.56
CA LEU A 48 2.50 -6.70 -11.97
C LEU A 48 1.20 -6.48 -11.18
N PHE A 49 1.12 -5.39 -10.43
CA PHE A 49 -0.07 -5.02 -9.67
C PHE A 49 -1.32 -4.89 -10.55
N TRP A 50 -1.21 -4.19 -11.66
CA TRP A 50 -2.34 -4.01 -12.58
C TRP A 50 -2.66 -5.28 -13.37
N GLN A 51 -1.64 -6.05 -13.74
CA GLN A 51 -1.82 -7.35 -14.40
C GLN A 51 -2.62 -8.32 -13.52
N GLN A 52 -2.37 -8.36 -12.21
CA GLN A 52 -3.16 -9.14 -11.26
C GLN A 52 -4.65 -8.75 -11.21
N ARG A 53 -4.97 -7.54 -11.67
CA ARG A 53 -6.34 -6.99 -11.70
C ARG A 53 -6.96 -7.01 -13.09
N GLY A 54 -6.27 -7.62 -14.06
CA GLY A 54 -6.72 -7.72 -15.45
C GLY A 54 -6.48 -6.47 -16.29
N VAL A 55 -5.68 -5.52 -15.81
CA VAL A 55 -5.42 -4.26 -16.50
C VAL A 55 -3.97 -4.25 -17.03
N PRO A 56 -3.74 -4.11 -18.35
CA PRO A 56 -2.40 -4.19 -18.92
C PRO A 56 -1.57 -2.89 -18.78
N PHE A 57 -2.19 -1.80 -18.33
CA PHE A 57 -1.59 -0.49 -18.14
C PHE A 57 -1.95 0.10 -16.77
N ILE A 58 -1.35 1.22 -16.38
CA ILE A 58 -1.75 1.97 -15.18
C ILE A 58 -2.92 2.88 -15.55
N PRO A 59 -4.13 2.64 -15.03
CA PRO A 59 -5.28 3.46 -15.32
C PRO A 59 -5.17 4.84 -14.66
N GLN A 60 -5.52 5.88 -15.41
CA GLN A 60 -5.56 7.27 -14.95
C GLN A 60 -6.98 7.72 -14.55
N GLY A 61 -7.84 6.77 -14.20
CA GLY A 61 -9.25 7.01 -13.90
C GLY A 61 -9.97 5.74 -13.47
N PRO A 62 -11.26 5.83 -13.12
CA PRO A 62 -12.06 4.69 -12.68
C PRO A 62 -12.08 3.63 -13.78
N THR A 63 -11.62 2.43 -13.45
CA THR A 63 -11.46 1.32 -14.39
C THR A 63 -12.10 0.07 -13.77
N PRO A 64 -12.87 -0.74 -14.52
CA PRO A 64 -13.37 -2.02 -14.02
C PRO A 64 -12.23 -2.97 -13.68
N LEU A 65 -12.25 -3.53 -12.46
CA LEU A 65 -11.19 -4.41 -11.95
C LEU A 65 -11.76 -5.79 -11.60
N ILE A 66 -10.92 -6.81 -11.74
CA ILE A 66 -11.25 -8.18 -11.29
C ILE A 66 -11.23 -8.29 -9.76
N SER A 67 -10.44 -7.44 -9.09
CA SER A 67 -10.31 -7.40 -7.63
C SER A 67 -10.85 -6.10 -7.06
N GLY A 68 -11.53 -6.20 -5.91
CA GLY A 68 -12.12 -5.08 -5.20
C GLY A 68 -11.24 -4.48 -4.10
N ASP A 69 -9.92 -4.71 -4.10
CA ASP A 69 -8.98 -4.27 -3.06
C ASP A 69 -8.36 -2.88 -3.30
N VAL A 70 -8.69 -2.25 -4.43
CA VAL A 70 -8.43 -0.82 -4.69
C VAL A 70 -9.68 -0.10 -5.19
N TYR A 71 -9.66 1.22 -5.12
CA TYR A 71 -10.69 2.07 -5.72
C TYR A 71 -10.09 3.41 -6.18
N TRP A 72 -10.73 4.03 -7.16
CA TRP A 72 -10.37 5.38 -7.62
C TRP A 72 -11.06 6.42 -6.73
N SER A 73 -10.30 7.41 -6.25
CA SER A 73 -10.83 8.60 -5.61
C SER A 73 -10.94 9.72 -6.64
N GLU A 74 -12.16 10.19 -6.91
CA GLU A 74 -12.40 11.32 -7.82
C GLU A 74 -11.95 12.65 -7.21
N GLU A 75 -12.05 12.79 -5.88
CA GLU A 75 -11.64 14.00 -5.16
C GLU A 75 -10.13 14.24 -5.26
N GLU A 76 -9.34 13.19 -5.06
CA GLU A 76 -7.87 13.27 -5.07
C GLU A 76 -7.23 12.81 -6.38
N ASN A 77 -8.04 12.41 -7.38
CA ASN A 77 -7.59 11.90 -8.68
C ASN A 77 -6.49 10.84 -8.58
N CYS A 78 -6.64 9.90 -7.65
CA CYS A 78 -5.67 8.84 -7.43
C CYS A 78 -6.31 7.52 -6.98
N TRP A 79 -5.53 6.45 -7.05
CA TRP A 79 -5.95 5.14 -6.58
C TRP A 79 -5.65 4.96 -5.10
N TYR A 80 -6.59 4.36 -4.38
CA TYR A 80 -6.45 3.98 -2.99
C TYR A 80 -6.44 2.47 -2.85
N TYR A 81 -5.61 2.00 -1.93
CA TYR A 81 -5.64 0.64 -1.41
C TYR A 81 -6.63 0.55 -0.26
N LYS A 82 -7.52 -0.46 -0.29
CA LYS A 82 -8.57 -0.62 0.71
C LYS A 82 -8.01 -1.16 2.02
N THR A 83 -7.64 -0.23 2.89
CA THR A 83 -7.29 -0.47 4.29
C THR A 83 -8.13 0.40 5.21
N LYS A 84 -7.88 0.34 6.52
CA LYS A 84 -8.53 1.19 7.52
C LYS A 84 -7.45 1.88 8.36
N PRO A 85 -7.11 3.16 8.08
CA PRO A 85 -7.65 4.02 7.01
C PRO A 85 -7.21 3.58 5.59
N PRO A 86 -7.92 3.98 4.52
CA PRO A 86 -7.47 3.76 3.14
C PRO A 86 -6.17 4.50 2.86
N VAL A 87 -5.29 3.91 2.06
CA VAL A 87 -3.95 4.48 1.79
C VAL A 87 -3.82 4.78 0.29
N PRO A 88 -3.49 6.02 -0.11
CA PRO A 88 -3.28 6.35 -1.51
C PRO A 88 -2.07 5.59 -2.09
N MET A 89 -2.08 5.41 -3.41
CA MET A 89 -1.07 4.66 -4.14
C MET A 89 -0.39 5.51 -5.20
N ARG A 90 0.94 5.38 -5.28
CA ARG A 90 1.78 5.95 -6.35
C ARG A 90 2.41 4.83 -7.18
N PHE A 91 2.20 4.89 -8.48
CA PHE A 91 2.74 3.93 -9.45
C PHE A 91 3.95 4.50 -10.19
N ASN A 92 4.76 3.61 -10.77
CA ASN A 92 5.96 3.91 -11.54
C ASN A 92 6.93 4.85 -10.80
N ASP A 93 7.11 4.68 -9.50
CA ASP A 93 8.02 5.53 -8.75
C ASP A 93 9.48 5.19 -9.09
N PRO A 94 10.26 6.11 -9.69
CA PRO A 94 11.63 5.82 -10.11
C PRO A 94 12.60 5.63 -8.93
N LYS A 95 12.21 6.03 -7.71
CA LYS A 95 13.02 5.86 -6.51
C LYS A 95 12.81 4.50 -5.83
N ILE A 96 11.85 3.70 -6.30
CA ILE A 96 11.45 2.43 -5.69
C ILE A 96 11.65 1.31 -6.72
N ILE A 97 12.39 0.26 -6.35
CA ILE A 97 12.56 -0.95 -7.18
C ILE A 97 11.39 -1.93 -6.92
N GLY A 98 10.95 -2.02 -5.67
CA GLY A 98 9.93 -2.95 -5.17
C GLY A 98 8.61 -2.29 -4.76
N ILE A 99 8.24 -2.57 -3.52
CA ILE A 99 7.08 -2.01 -2.82
C ILE A 99 7.59 -1.29 -1.58
N ALA A 100 7.13 -0.06 -1.38
CA ALA A 100 7.35 0.70 -0.16
C ALA A 100 6.01 1.19 0.42
N ALA A 101 5.92 1.21 1.74
CA ALA A 101 4.84 1.87 2.46
C ALA A 101 5.47 2.96 3.34
N GLU A 102 5.01 4.18 3.20
CA GLU A 102 5.37 5.30 4.06
C GLU A 102 4.40 5.37 5.23
N GLY A 103 4.88 5.83 6.37
CA GLY A 103 4.04 6.04 7.54
C GLY A 103 4.52 7.21 8.39
N VAL A 104 3.60 7.78 9.14
CA VAL A 104 3.85 8.88 10.07
C VAL A 104 3.54 8.44 11.49
N SER A 105 4.24 9.02 12.46
CA SER A 105 3.95 8.78 13.86
C SER A 105 2.55 9.25 14.20
N LYS A 106 1.78 8.43 14.92
CA LYS A 106 0.50 8.85 15.48
C LYS A 106 0.70 10.11 16.31
N PRO A 107 -0.10 11.17 16.12
CA PRO A 107 -0.08 12.29 17.04
C PRO A 107 -0.43 11.75 18.43
N GLU A 108 0.41 12.04 19.43
CA GLU A 108 0.13 11.67 20.80
C GLU A 108 -1.23 12.25 21.18
N LYS A 109 -2.22 11.38 21.42
CA LYS A 109 -3.49 11.84 21.99
C LYS A 109 -3.17 12.35 23.38
N HIS A 110 -3.18 13.68 23.56
CA HIS A 110 -3.17 14.29 24.88
C HIS A 110 -4.26 13.61 25.72
N LYS A 111 -3.84 12.83 26.72
CA LYS A 111 -4.74 12.29 27.74
C LYS A 111 -5.44 13.50 28.37
N LYS A 112 -6.72 13.69 28.08
CA LYS A 112 -7.55 14.62 28.84
C LYS A 112 -7.41 14.22 30.30
N LYS A 113 -6.73 15.05 31.11
CA LYS A 113 -6.78 14.96 32.56
C LYS A 113 -8.25 15.20 32.92
N SER A 114 -8.95 14.14 33.31
CA SER A 114 -10.17 14.29 34.08
C SER A 114 -9.74 14.86 35.44
N ILE A 115 -10.16 16.09 35.71
CA ILE A 115 -10.16 16.69 37.05
C ILE A 115 -11.43 16.21 37.75
#